data_AF-A0A2S9G5D4-F1
#
_entry.id   AF-A0A2S9G5D4-F1
#
_cell.length_a   1.000
_cell.length_b   1.000
_cell.length_c   1.000
_cell.angle_alpha   90.00
_cell.angle_beta   90.00
_cell.angle_gamma   90.00
#
_symmetry.space_group_name_H-M   'P 1'
#
loop_
_entity.id
_entity.type
_entity.pdbx_description
1 polymer ?
#
loop_
_entity_poly.entity_id
_entity_poly.type
_entity_poly.pdbx_seq_one_letter_code
_entity_poly.pdbx_strand_id
1 'polypeptide(L)'
;RAVDAGVSALTVSNHGGNNLDGTPAAIRCLPAIADAVGDQVEGLLDGGIRRGSDVVKAVALGARAVMIGRAYLWGLAANGQAGVE
;
A
#
# COMPACT_ATOMS: atom_id res chain seq x y z
N ARG A 1 -8.10 10.98 13.35
CA ARG A 1 -8.83 9.81 13.91
C ARG A 1 -7.93 8.61 14.14
N ALA A 2 -7.32 8.01 13.11
CA ALA A 2 -6.46 6.84 13.30
C ALA A 2 -5.28 7.14 14.23
N VAL A 3 -4.59 8.26 13.99
CA VAL A 3 -3.53 8.79 14.88
C VAL A 3 -4.05 8.98 16.31
N ASP A 4 -5.17 9.67 16.49
CA ASP A 4 -5.79 9.90 17.81
C ASP A 4 -6.18 8.59 18.54
N ALA A 5 -6.44 7.52 17.78
CA ALA A 5 -6.74 6.20 18.32
C ALA A 5 -5.48 5.42 18.75
N GLY A 6 -4.28 5.99 18.59
CA GLY A 6 -3.01 5.40 19.04
C GLY A 6 -2.49 4.28 18.16
N VAL A 7 -2.88 4.22 16.87
CA VAL A 7 -2.32 3.22 15.94
C VAL A 7 -0.83 3.48 15.70
N SER A 8 -0.03 2.43 15.52
CA SER A 8 1.39 2.58 15.18
C SER A 8 1.62 2.83 13.69
N ALA A 9 0.68 2.37 12.84
CA ALA A 9 0.79 2.47 11.40
C ALA A 9 -0.61 2.52 10.74
N LEU A 10 -0.65 3.02 9.52
CA LEU A 10 -1.82 3.00 8.64
C LEU A 10 -1.42 2.51 7.25
N THR A 11 -2.37 1.93 6.52
CA THR A 11 -2.17 1.61 5.10
C THR A 11 -3.18 2.37 4.24
N VAL A 12 -2.70 2.99 3.17
CA VAL A 12 -3.55 3.58 2.14
C VAL A 12 -3.91 2.47 1.15
N SER A 13 -5.18 2.09 1.14
CA SER A 13 -5.68 0.96 0.35
C SER A 13 -7.11 1.19 -0.12
N ASN A 14 -7.42 0.72 -1.33
CA ASN A 14 -8.80 0.51 -1.79
C ASN A 14 -9.13 -0.99 -1.95
N HIS A 15 -8.42 -1.84 -1.20
CA HIS A 15 -8.55 -3.29 -1.22
C HIS A 15 -8.30 -3.92 -2.60
N GLY A 16 -7.38 -3.33 -3.36
CA GLY A 16 -7.05 -3.76 -4.71
C GLY A 16 -8.18 -3.57 -5.73
N GLY A 17 -9.12 -2.67 -5.45
CA GLY A 17 -10.31 -2.40 -6.25
C GLY A 17 -11.46 -3.40 -6.03
N ASN A 18 -11.44 -4.18 -4.94
CA ASN A 18 -12.40 -5.25 -4.72
C ASN A 18 -13.55 -4.90 -3.75
N ASN A 19 -13.51 -3.71 -3.12
CA ASN A 19 -14.55 -3.27 -2.20
C ASN A 19 -15.47 -2.25 -2.87
N LEU A 20 -15.16 -0.96 -2.76
CA LEU A 20 -15.95 0.10 -3.38
C LEU A 20 -15.33 0.52 -4.72
N ASP A 21 -16.04 0.19 -5.79
CA ASP A 21 -15.68 0.60 -7.15
C ASP A 21 -15.89 2.11 -7.35
N GLY A 22 -15.16 2.70 -8.31
CA GLY A 22 -15.16 4.14 -8.57
C GLY A 22 -14.37 4.98 -7.57
N THR A 23 -13.75 4.36 -6.56
CA THR A 23 -12.81 5.05 -5.66
C THR A 23 -11.53 5.46 -6.42
N PRO A 24 -10.87 6.56 -6.01
CA PRO A 24 -9.57 6.90 -6.58
C PRO A 24 -8.56 5.75 -6.42
N ALA A 25 -7.59 5.68 -7.33
CA ALA A 25 -6.46 4.78 -7.15
C ALA A 25 -5.72 5.13 -5.85
N ALA A 26 -5.39 4.12 -5.03
CA ALA A 26 -4.81 4.31 -3.69
C ALA A 26 -3.60 5.28 -3.68
N ILE A 27 -2.69 5.16 -4.66
CA ILE A 27 -1.50 6.03 -4.77
C ILE A 27 -1.84 7.52 -4.96
N ARG A 28 -3.03 7.86 -5.48
CA ARG A 28 -3.47 9.26 -5.62
C ARG A 28 -3.87 9.87 -4.28
N CYS A 29 -4.30 9.06 -3.33
CA CYS A 29 -4.68 9.50 -1.98
C CYS A 29 -3.46 9.60 -1.04
N LEU A 30 -2.37 8.89 -1.36
CA LEU A 30 -1.20 8.77 -0.50
C LEU A 30 -0.59 10.13 -0.09
N PRO A 31 -0.32 11.10 -0.99
CA PRO A 31 0.35 12.34 -0.59
C PRO A 31 -0.46 13.15 0.43
N ALA A 32 -1.76 13.32 0.19
CA ALA A 32 -2.63 14.07 1.09
C ALA A 32 -2.75 13.40 2.47
N ILE A 33 -2.72 12.06 2.53
CA ILE A 33 -2.73 11.32 3.80
C ILE A 33 -1.38 11.47 4.50
N ALA A 34 -0.27 11.34 3.78
CA ALA A 34 1.07 11.53 4.32
C ALA A 34 1.25 12.93 4.91
N ASP A 35 0.81 13.98 4.21
CA ASP A 35 0.83 15.36 4.70
C ASP A 35 -0.01 15.54 5.98
N ALA A 36 -1.17 14.87 6.06
CA ALA A 36 -2.08 14.99 7.20
C ALA A 36 -1.57 14.29 8.46
N VAL A 37 -0.84 13.17 8.31
CA VAL A 37 -0.32 12.40 9.45
C VAL A 37 1.10 12.79 9.84
N GLY A 38 1.89 13.28 8.89
CA GLY A 38 3.31 13.59 9.09
C GLY A 38 4.07 12.39 9.66
N ASP A 39 4.98 12.66 10.60
CA ASP A 39 5.82 11.64 11.22
C ASP A 39 5.16 10.93 12.43
N GLN A 40 3.85 11.13 12.66
CA GLN A 40 3.18 10.60 13.86
C GLN A 40 2.98 9.08 13.81
N VAL A 41 2.81 8.51 12.61
CA VAL A 41 2.54 7.08 12.40
C VAL A 41 3.15 6.64 11.07
N GLU A 42 3.54 5.38 10.97
CA GLU A 42 4.08 4.86 9.72
C GLU A 42 2.97 4.71 8.65
N GLY A 43 3.19 5.31 7.47
CA GLY A 43 2.28 5.18 6.32
C GLY A 43 2.73 4.08 5.37
N LEU A 44 1.89 3.08 5.12
CA LEU A 44 2.08 2.06 4.10
C LEU A 44 1.14 2.28 2.91
N LEU A 45 1.42 1.63 1.79
CA LEU A 45 0.58 1.62 0.60
C LEU A 45 0.39 0.20 0.06
N ASP A 46 -0.82 -0.14 -0.39
CA ASP A 46 -1.03 -1.28 -1.28
C ASP A 46 -1.84 -0.89 -2.53
N GLY A 47 -2.12 -1.89 -3.39
CA GLY A 47 -2.93 -1.70 -4.58
C GLY A 47 -2.10 -1.34 -5.82
N GLY A 48 -1.97 -2.31 -6.73
CA GLY A 48 -1.38 -2.07 -8.06
C GLY A 48 0.14 -2.07 -8.15
N ILE A 49 0.89 -2.28 -7.06
CA ILE A 49 2.36 -2.40 -7.09
C ILE A 49 2.80 -3.63 -7.88
N ARG A 50 3.52 -3.45 -9.00
CA ARG A 50 3.96 -4.55 -9.88
C ARG A 50 5.40 -4.44 -10.36
N ARG A 51 6.01 -3.26 -10.26
CA ARG A 51 7.39 -3.00 -10.68
C ARG A 51 8.15 -2.28 -9.58
N GLY A 52 9.49 -2.38 -9.59
CA GLY A 52 10.33 -1.62 -8.67
C GLY A 52 10.10 -0.10 -8.75
N SER A 53 9.80 0.42 -9.95
CA SER A 53 9.44 1.84 -10.12
C SER A 53 8.17 2.25 -9.37
N ASP A 54 7.23 1.33 -9.16
CA ASP A 54 5.99 1.62 -8.42
C ASP A 54 6.30 1.76 -6.93
N VAL A 55 7.21 0.91 -6.42
CA VAL A 55 7.74 0.99 -5.06
C VAL A 55 8.42 2.34 -4.84
N VAL A 56 9.35 2.72 -5.73
CA VAL A 56 10.09 3.98 -5.61
C VAL A 56 9.15 5.19 -5.63
N LYS A 57 8.14 5.20 -6.51
CA LYS A 57 7.13 6.26 -6.55
C LYS A 57 6.32 6.34 -5.27
N ALA A 58 5.87 5.20 -4.73
CA ALA A 58 5.12 5.18 -3.49
C ALA A 58 5.94 5.74 -2.32
N VAL A 59 7.20 5.32 -2.21
CA VAL A 59 8.10 5.81 -1.17
C VAL A 59 8.38 7.30 -1.33
N ALA A 60 8.64 7.77 -2.54
CA ALA A 60 8.83 9.19 -2.83
C ALA A 60 7.58 10.05 -2.54
N LEU A 61 6.40 9.44 -2.51
CA LEU A 61 5.12 10.10 -2.20
C LEU A 61 4.72 9.96 -0.73
N GLY A 62 5.59 9.43 0.14
CA GLY A 62 5.38 9.40 1.60
C GLY A 62 5.08 8.04 2.20
N ALA A 63 5.11 6.94 1.42
CA ALA A 63 5.02 5.61 2.00
C ALA A 63 6.35 5.17 2.64
N ARG A 64 6.30 4.61 3.83
CA ARG A 64 7.42 3.91 4.49
C ARG A 64 7.74 2.58 3.80
N ALA A 65 6.70 1.86 3.38
CA ALA A 65 6.79 0.58 2.71
C ALA A 65 5.56 0.34 1.84
N VAL A 66 5.65 -0.64 0.94
CA VAL A 66 4.52 -1.10 0.13
C VAL A 66 4.17 -2.55 0.47
N MET A 67 2.89 -2.89 0.39
CA MET A 67 2.41 -4.26 0.51
C MET A 67 2.00 -4.81 -0.86
N ILE A 68 2.14 -6.13 -1.03
CA ILE A 68 1.69 -6.85 -2.21
C ILE A 68 0.57 -7.83 -1.85
N GLY A 69 -0.48 -7.84 -2.68
CA GLY A 69 -1.59 -8.80 -2.59
C GLY A 69 -1.46 -9.88 -3.66
N ARG A 70 -2.21 -9.74 -4.77
CA ARG A 70 -2.24 -10.70 -5.89
C ARG A 70 -0.86 -11.20 -6.37
N ALA A 71 0.18 -10.37 -6.34
CA ALA A 71 1.50 -10.74 -6.86
C ALA A 71 2.12 -11.96 -6.14
N TYR A 72 2.09 -12.00 -4.81
CA TYR A 72 2.64 -13.16 -4.09
C TYR A 72 1.76 -14.41 -4.28
N LEU A 73 0.43 -14.24 -4.42
CA LEU A 73 -0.48 -15.35 -4.71
C LEU A 73 -0.22 -15.98 -6.09
N TRP A 74 0.17 -15.17 -7.08
CA TRP A 74 0.58 -15.70 -8.38
C TRP A 74 1.86 -16.51 -8.29
N GLY A 75 2.85 -16.03 -7.53
CA GLY A 75 4.06 -16.77 -7.21
C GLY A 75 3.76 -18.10 -6.51
N LEU A 76 2.92 -18.06 -5.49
CA LEU A 76 2.47 -19.22 -4.73
C LEU A 76 1.80 -20.27 -5.63
N ALA A 77 0.91 -19.84 -6.53
CA ALA A 77 0.23 -20.74 -7.46
C ALA A 77 1.20 -21.35 -8.50
N ALA A 78 2.27 -20.63 -8.86
CA ALA A 78 3.23 -21.08 -9.86
C ALA A 78 4.24 -22.10 -9.30
N ASN A 79 4.75 -21.90 -8.09
CA ASN A 79 5.80 -22.76 -7.54
C ASN A 79 5.86 -22.82 -6.00
N GLY A 80 4.72 -22.74 -5.32
CA GLY A 80 4.68 -22.79 -3.86
C GLY A 80 5.50 -21.67 -3.21
N GLN A 81 6.15 -21.96 -2.09
CA GLN A 81 7.01 -21.01 -1.37
C GLN A 81 8.12 -20.43 -2.28
N ALA A 82 8.74 -21.27 -3.12
CA ALA A 82 9.82 -20.84 -4.01
C ALA A 82 9.36 -19.93 -5.15
N GLY A 83 8.05 -19.83 -5.41
CA GLY A 83 7.51 -18.81 -6.32
C GLY A 83 7.21 -17.48 -5.63
N VAL A 84 7.15 -17.46 -4.29
CA VAL A 84 6.93 -16.24 -3.49
C VAL A 84 8.25 -15.54 -3.15
N GLU A 85 9.29 -16.32 -2.81
CA GLU A 85 10.66 -15.86 -2.53
C GLU A 85 11.40 -15.41 -3.78
#